data_AF-A0A2V8P910-F1
#
_entry.id   AF-A0A2V8P910-F1
#
_cell.length_a   1.000
_cell.length_b   1.000
_cell.length_c   1.000
_cell.angle_alpha   90.00
_cell.angle_beta   90.00
_cell.angle_gamma   90.00
#
_symmetry.space_group_name_H-M   'P 1'
#
loop_
_entity.id
_entity.type
_entity.pdbx_description
1 polymer ?
#
loop_
_entity_poly.entity_id
_entity_poly.type
_entity_poly.pdbx_seq_one_letter_code
_entity_poly.pdbx_strand_id
1 'polypeptide(L)'
;MVVTRLRSTTWKSLTASSDALASTLASTEECASFAQLVKLSGRGEVFQNARRVITNDRSVTALDRLEALWGVIDSLGLSAHFEVDLGDVSRLDYYTGLIFKIYVAGVGMRVGSGGRYDQLTANFGKAEPAVGFVLDLDALAEAMRANESISRLGEVAERTAALIMDEDPAVLFREALRKRERGDRVVINLKRDLIP
;
A
#
# COMPACT_ATOMS: atom_id res chain seq x y z
N MET A 1 -1.66 1.31 11.28
CA MET A 1 -3.00 1.07 10.71
C MET A 1 -3.07 1.69 9.32
N VAL A 2 -2.60 0.94 8.32
CA VAL A 2 -3.06 1.15 6.94
C VAL A 2 -4.34 0.31 6.88
N VAL A 3 -5.45 0.91 6.46
CA VAL A 3 -6.63 0.16 6.05
C VAL A 3 -6.78 0.56 4.60
N THR A 4 -6.61 -0.36 3.67
CA THR A 4 -7.07 -0.09 2.32
C THR A 4 -8.60 -0.24 2.36
N ARG A 5 -9.29 0.92 2.38
CA ARG A 5 -10.72 1.14 2.09
C ARG A 5 -11.81 0.51 2.98
N LEU A 6 -12.53 1.40 3.70
CA LEU A 6 -13.89 1.17 4.20
C LEU A 6 -14.89 1.36 3.03
N ARG A 7 -15.70 0.33 2.73
CA ARG A 7 -16.81 0.44 1.78
C ARG A 7 -17.93 1.26 2.43
N SER A 8 -18.20 2.47 1.93
CA SER A 8 -19.45 3.17 2.23
C SER A 8 -20.56 2.76 1.24
N THR A 9 -21.79 2.73 1.74
CA THR A 9 -23.01 2.20 1.10
C THR A 9 -23.38 2.86 -0.23
N THR A 10 -22.73 3.96 -0.60
CA THR A 10 -22.96 4.69 -1.86
C THR A 10 -22.26 4.10 -3.08
N TRP A 11 -21.42 3.06 -2.94
CA TRP A 11 -20.73 2.42 -4.09
C TRP A 11 -21.58 1.38 -4.87
N LYS A 12 -22.75 0.95 -4.35
CA LYS A 12 -23.64 0.04 -5.10
C LYS A 12 -24.09 0.61 -6.46
N SER A 13 -24.00 1.92 -6.67
CA SER A 13 -24.35 2.55 -7.95
C SER A 13 -23.25 2.43 -9.01
N LEU A 14 -21.98 2.17 -8.66
CA LEU A 14 -20.88 2.09 -9.62
C LEU A 14 -20.64 0.67 -10.16
N THR A 15 -21.03 -0.38 -9.43
CA THR A 15 -21.08 -1.74 -9.99
C THR A 15 -22.13 -1.86 -11.10
N ALA A 16 -23.25 -1.15 -10.96
CA ALA A 16 -24.24 -1.03 -12.03
C ALA A 16 -23.71 -0.25 -13.24
N SER A 17 -22.81 0.72 -13.03
CA SER A 17 -22.14 1.46 -14.11
C SER A 17 -21.01 0.68 -14.79
N SER A 18 -20.37 -0.27 -14.10
CA SER A 18 -19.31 -1.11 -14.70
C SER A 18 -19.86 -2.06 -15.75
N ASP A 19 -21.01 -2.68 -15.50
CA ASP A 19 -21.69 -3.55 -16.47
C ASP A 19 -22.21 -2.75 -17.69
N ALA A 20 -22.61 -1.48 -17.47
CA ALA A 20 -23.05 -0.56 -18.53
C ALA A 20 -21.91 0.03 -19.37
N LEU A 21 -20.74 0.29 -18.77
CA LEU A 21 -19.54 0.76 -19.48
C LEU A 21 -18.90 -0.37 -20.29
N ALA A 22 -18.91 -1.59 -19.76
CA ALA A 22 -18.49 -2.80 -20.45
C ALA A 22 -19.27 -3.01 -21.77
N SER A 23 -20.59 -2.90 -21.79
CA SER A 23 -21.36 -3.17 -23.01
C SER A 23 -21.14 -2.16 -24.17
N THR A 24 -20.51 -1.02 -23.90
CA THR A 24 -20.40 0.09 -24.87
C THR A 24 -19.04 0.18 -25.56
N LEU A 25 -17.97 -0.45 -25.05
CA LEU A 25 -16.58 -0.10 -25.43
C LEU A 25 -15.66 -1.27 -25.84
N ALA A 26 -16.07 -2.55 -25.73
CA ALA A 26 -15.21 -3.66 -26.16
C ALA A 26 -16.00 -4.92 -26.56
N SER A 27 -15.29 -5.94 -27.07
CA SER A 27 -15.88 -7.27 -27.28
C SER A 27 -16.40 -7.84 -25.95
N THR A 28 -17.41 -8.71 -26.00
CA THR A 28 -18.03 -9.30 -24.79
C THR A 28 -16.99 -9.99 -23.88
N GLU A 29 -15.90 -10.49 -24.45
CA GLU A 29 -14.82 -11.19 -23.76
C GLU A 29 -13.82 -10.24 -23.06
N GLU A 30 -13.44 -9.13 -23.72
CA GLU A 30 -12.58 -8.10 -23.11
C GLU A 30 -13.29 -7.41 -21.94
N CYS A 31 -14.59 -7.17 -22.09
CA CYS A 31 -15.42 -6.59 -21.05
C CYS A 31 -15.62 -7.51 -19.85
N ALA A 32 -15.78 -8.81 -20.10
CA ALA A 32 -15.80 -9.82 -19.04
C ALA A 32 -14.46 -9.86 -18.29
N SER A 33 -13.34 -9.80 -19.02
CA SER A 33 -11.99 -9.80 -18.44
C SER A 33 -11.73 -8.54 -17.61
N PHE A 34 -12.13 -7.36 -18.10
CA PHE A 34 -12.02 -6.11 -17.36
C PHE A 34 -12.90 -6.12 -16.10
N ALA A 35 -14.15 -6.60 -16.20
CA ALA A 35 -15.05 -6.71 -15.06
C ALA A 35 -14.55 -7.70 -13.99
N GLN A 36 -13.78 -8.71 -14.39
CA GLN A 36 -13.10 -9.60 -13.44
C GLN A 36 -11.95 -8.88 -12.73
N LEU A 37 -11.15 -8.09 -13.45
CA LEU A 37 -10.03 -7.33 -12.88
C LEU A 37 -10.48 -6.38 -11.76
N VAL A 38 -11.58 -5.64 -11.97
CA VAL A 38 -12.14 -4.71 -10.97
C VAL A 38 -12.64 -5.41 -9.70
N LYS A 39 -12.82 -6.73 -9.73
CA LYS A 39 -13.19 -7.56 -8.57
C LYS A 39 -11.99 -8.15 -7.84
N LEU A 40 -10.78 -8.00 -8.37
CA LEU A 40 -9.55 -8.51 -7.76
C LEU A 40 -9.02 -7.53 -6.70
N SER A 41 -9.72 -7.46 -5.57
CA SER A 41 -9.23 -6.81 -4.36
C SER A 41 -9.32 -7.77 -3.16
N GLY A 42 -8.37 -7.66 -2.24
CA GLY A 42 -8.32 -8.51 -1.05
C GLY A 42 -6.93 -8.61 -0.45
N ARG A 43 -6.74 -9.62 0.39
CA ARG A 43 -5.45 -9.92 1.04
C ARG A 43 -4.72 -11.00 0.23
N GLY A 44 -4.06 -11.95 0.90
CA GLY A 44 -3.25 -12.99 0.23
C GLY A 44 -4.04 -13.83 -0.78
N GLU A 45 -5.33 -14.03 -0.58
CA GLU A 45 -6.20 -14.79 -1.48
C GLU A 45 -6.34 -14.17 -2.87
N VAL A 46 -6.11 -12.85 -3.00
CA VAL A 46 -6.27 -12.14 -4.28
C VAL A 46 -5.25 -12.62 -5.31
N PHE A 47 -4.05 -13.04 -4.89
CA PHE A 47 -2.99 -13.48 -5.79
C PHE A 47 -3.40 -14.74 -6.54
N GLN A 48 -3.99 -15.71 -5.84
CA GLN A 48 -4.48 -16.94 -6.46
C GLN A 48 -5.59 -16.66 -7.48
N ASN A 49 -6.50 -15.73 -7.17
CA ASN A 49 -7.56 -15.33 -8.09
C ASN A 49 -6.99 -14.57 -9.30
N ALA A 50 -6.04 -13.67 -9.07
CA ALA A 50 -5.38 -12.89 -10.11
C ALA A 50 -4.64 -13.78 -11.12
N ARG A 51 -3.96 -14.84 -10.67
CA ARG A 51 -3.26 -15.80 -11.54
C ARG A 51 -4.17 -16.52 -12.54
N ARG A 52 -5.48 -16.63 -12.26
CA ARG A 52 -6.44 -17.26 -13.17
C ARG A 52 -6.85 -16.35 -14.32
N VAL A 53 -6.73 -15.03 -14.13
CA VAL A 53 -7.24 -14.01 -15.05
C VAL A 53 -6.09 -13.31 -15.79
N ILE A 54 -4.98 -13.06 -15.10
CA ILE A 54 -3.82 -12.35 -15.63
C ILE A 54 -2.88 -13.33 -16.32
N THR A 55 -2.87 -13.28 -17.66
CA THR A 55 -2.12 -14.22 -18.50
C THR A 55 -0.93 -13.59 -19.24
N ASN A 56 -0.89 -12.26 -19.37
CA ASN A 56 0.19 -11.60 -20.12
C ASN A 56 1.48 -11.48 -19.28
N ASP A 57 2.64 -11.71 -19.90
CA ASP A 57 3.95 -11.77 -19.23
C ASP A 57 4.27 -10.54 -18.39
N ARG A 58 3.94 -9.34 -18.90
CA ARG A 58 4.20 -8.08 -18.20
C ARG A 58 3.43 -8.03 -16.88
N SER A 59 2.14 -8.34 -16.91
CA SER A 59 1.29 -8.32 -15.72
C SER A 59 1.59 -9.49 -14.79
N VAL A 60 1.96 -10.66 -15.30
CA VAL A 60 2.44 -11.79 -14.48
C VAL A 60 3.70 -11.40 -13.71
N THR A 61 4.67 -10.78 -14.37
CA THR A 61 5.90 -10.28 -13.71
C THR A 61 5.59 -9.23 -12.64
N ALA A 62 4.61 -8.36 -12.88
CA ALA A 62 4.16 -7.38 -11.88
C ALA A 62 3.48 -8.06 -10.69
N LEU A 63 2.67 -9.09 -10.94
CA LEU A 63 2.01 -9.89 -9.91
C LEU A 63 3.02 -10.66 -9.05
N ASP A 64 4.05 -11.26 -9.67
CA ASP A 64 5.15 -11.93 -8.96
C ASP A 64 5.84 -10.97 -7.96
N ARG A 65 6.13 -9.75 -8.39
CA ARG A 65 6.76 -8.72 -7.53
C ARG A 65 5.85 -8.30 -6.39
N LEU A 66 4.56 -8.14 -6.66
CA LEU A 66 3.58 -7.76 -5.65
C LEU A 66 3.36 -8.88 -4.64
N GLU A 67 3.36 -10.14 -5.08
CA GLU A 67 3.25 -11.32 -4.22
C GLU A 67 4.50 -11.50 -3.34
N ALA A 68 5.70 -11.25 -3.89
CA ALA A 68 6.93 -11.23 -3.11
C ALA A 68 6.90 -10.12 -2.03
N LEU A 69 6.41 -8.92 -2.36
CA LEU A 69 6.21 -7.85 -1.39
C LEU A 69 5.18 -8.23 -0.32
N TRP A 70 4.10 -8.88 -0.71
CA TRP A 70 3.11 -9.41 0.23
C TRP A 70 3.74 -10.41 1.20
N GLY A 71 4.61 -11.31 0.72
CA GLY A 71 5.38 -12.22 1.56
C GLY A 71 6.22 -11.49 2.62
N VAL A 72 6.86 -10.38 2.26
CA VAL A 72 7.59 -9.54 3.23
C VAL A 72 6.62 -8.94 4.25
N ILE A 73 5.51 -8.33 3.81
CA ILE A 73 4.49 -7.74 4.68
C ILE A 73 3.93 -8.76 5.68
N ASP A 74 3.61 -9.97 5.20
CA ASP A 74 3.07 -11.04 6.03
C ASP A 74 4.12 -11.57 7.02
N SER A 75 5.37 -11.72 6.58
CA SER A 75 6.47 -12.08 7.48
C SER A 75 6.63 -11.07 8.62
N LEU A 76 6.33 -9.78 8.39
CA LEU A 76 6.37 -8.74 9.41
C LEU A 76 5.15 -8.75 10.35
N GLY A 77 4.15 -9.59 10.11
CA GLY A 77 2.90 -9.61 10.85
C GLY A 77 1.99 -8.42 10.55
N LEU A 78 2.19 -7.76 9.39
CA LEU A 78 1.49 -6.53 9.03
C LEU A 78 0.32 -6.76 8.08
N SER A 79 0.09 -7.97 7.59
CA SER A 79 -0.91 -8.28 6.56
C SER A 79 -2.34 -7.84 6.92
N ALA A 80 -2.68 -7.76 8.22
CA ALA A 80 -3.95 -7.21 8.67
C ALA A 80 -4.17 -5.72 8.31
N HIS A 81 -3.09 -5.00 8.00
CA HIS A 81 -3.08 -3.59 7.63
C HIS A 81 -2.95 -3.35 6.11
N PHE A 82 -2.90 -4.39 5.29
CA PHE A 82 -2.76 -4.23 3.85
C PHE A 82 -3.90 -4.95 3.12
N GLU A 83 -4.38 -4.32 2.05
CA GLU A 83 -5.19 -4.94 1.01
C GLU A 83 -4.56 -4.55 -0.33
N VAL A 84 -4.58 -5.49 -1.26
CA VAL A 84 -4.20 -5.30 -2.65
C VAL A 84 -5.47 -5.03 -3.44
N ASP A 85 -5.43 -4.04 -4.33
CA ASP A 85 -6.51 -3.70 -5.25
C ASP A 85 -5.93 -3.64 -6.67
N LEU A 86 -6.19 -4.66 -7.48
CA LEU A 86 -5.72 -4.74 -8.87
C LEU A 86 -6.66 -4.01 -9.85
N GLY A 87 -7.80 -3.51 -9.37
CA GLY A 87 -8.70 -2.64 -10.13
C GLY A 87 -8.35 -1.16 -10.02
N ASP A 88 -7.40 -0.80 -9.15
CA ASP A 88 -7.00 0.59 -8.95
C ASP A 88 -6.09 1.09 -10.10
N VAL A 89 -6.41 2.26 -10.62
CA VAL A 89 -5.63 2.92 -11.68
C VAL A 89 -5.17 4.27 -11.17
N SER A 90 -3.87 4.52 -11.28
CA SER A 90 -3.28 5.81 -10.94
C SER A 90 -3.68 6.88 -11.96
N ARG A 91 -3.85 8.11 -11.49
CA ARG A 91 -4.04 9.30 -12.34
C ARG A 91 -2.73 10.02 -12.68
N LEU A 92 -1.61 9.51 -12.17
CA LEU A 92 -0.29 10.12 -12.28
C LEU A 92 0.63 9.19 -13.08
N ASP A 93 1.14 9.69 -14.19
CA ASP A 93 1.89 8.91 -15.19
C ASP A 93 3.37 8.72 -14.84
N TYR A 94 3.85 9.36 -13.77
CA TYR A 94 5.25 9.24 -13.34
C TYR A 94 5.54 7.96 -12.54
N TYR A 95 4.51 7.22 -12.10
CA TYR A 95 4.71 5.96 -11.39
C TYR A 95 5.05 4.84 -12.35
N THR A 96 6.08 4.06 -12.02
CA THR A 96 6.66 3.02 -12.87
C THR A 96 6.39 1.61 -12.35
N GLY A 97 5.69 1.46 -11.24
CA GLY A 97 5.46 0.17 -10.59
C GLY A 97 4.42 0.23 -9.48
N LEU A 98 4.78 -0.23 -8.28
CA LEU A 98 3.90 -0.26 -7.11
C LEU A 98 3.35 1.14 -6.80
N ILE A 99 2.07 1.20 -6.50
CA ILE A 99 1.39 2.39 -5.99
C ILE A 99 0.58 1.95 -4.78
N PHE A 100 0.51 2.80 -3.77
CA PHE A 100 -0.30 2.56 -2.58
C PHE A 100 -1.00 3.83 -2.11
N LYS A 101 -2.12 3.62 -1.42
CA LYS A 101 -2.94 4.68 -0.82
C LYS A 101 -3.13 4.36 0.65
N ILE A 102 -3.13 5.39 1.47
CA ILE A 102 -3.24 5.28 2.92
C ILE A 102 -4.60 5.82 3.34
N TYR A 103 -5.35 5.01 4.08
CA TYR A 103 -6.60 5.44 4.71
C TYR A 103 -6.58 5.09 6.19
N VAL A 104 -7.37 5.85 6.95
CA VAL A 104 -7.56 5.67 8.39
C VAL A 104 -8.96 5.13 8.63
N ALA A 105 -9.08 4.10 9.47
CA ALA A 105 -10.38 3.54 9.83
C ALA A 105 -11.28 4.62 10.47
N GLY A 106 -12.56 4.61 10.09
CA GLY A 106 -13.54 5.62 10.50
C GLY A 106 -13.50 6.91 9.69
N VAL A 107 -12.51 7.08 8.82
CA VAL A 107 -12.30 8.29 8.02
C VAL A 107 -12.45 7.90 6.55
N GLY A 108 -13.55 8.31 5.93
CA GLY A 108 -13.93 7.92 4.56
C GLY A 108 -13.07 8.54 3.45
N MET A 109 -11.95 9.17 3.80
CA MET A 109 -11.06 9.88 2.88
C MET A 109 -9.63 9.32 2.93
N ARG A 110 -8.90 9.53 1.84
CA ARG A 110 -7.49 9.17 1.73
C ARG A 110 -6.64 10.18 2.49
N VAL A 111 -5.73 9.72 3.33
CA VAL A 111 -4.80 10.56 4.10
C VAL A 111 -3.38 10.58 3.54
N GLY A 112 -3.11 9.76 2.52
CA GLY A 112 -1.80 9.72 1.88
C GLY A 112 -1.75 8.80 0.68
N SER A 113 -0.67 8.89 -0.07
CA SER A 113 -0.39 7.99 -1.18
C SER A 113 1.09 7.99 -1.51
N GLY A 114 1.55 6.94 -2.16
CA GLY A 114 2.91 6.80 -2.60
C GLY A 114 3.06 5.76 -3.68
N GLY A 115 4.30 5.53 -4.08
CA GLY A 115 4.62 4.53 -5.08
C GLY A 115 6.05 4.62 -5.58
N ARG A 116 6.37 3.78 -6.55
CA ARG A 116 7.66 3.68 -7.20
C ARG A 116 7.70 4.53 -8.48
N TYR A 117 8.74 5.34 -8.65
CA TYR A 117 8.87 6.35 -9.71
C TYR A 117 10.29 6.42 -10.27
N ASP A 118 10.76 5.31 -10.84
CA ASP A 118 12.17 5.13 -11.27
C ASP A 118 12.64 6.11 -12.36
N GLN A 119 11.71 6.74 -13.09
CA GLN A 119 12.03 7.66 -14.19
C GLN A 119 11.95 9.13 -13.79
N LEU A 120 11.50 9.46 -12.58
CA LEU A 120 11.29 10.86 -12.19
C LEU A 120 12.59 11.67 -12.15
N THR A 121 13.67 11.05 -11.65
CA THR A 121 14.99 11.67 -11.53
C THR A 121 15.71 11.81 -12.87
N ALA A 122 15.29 11.08 -13.91
CA ALA A 122 15.84 11.22 -15.26
C ALA A 122 15.70 12.65 -15.80
N ASN A 123 14.60 13.34 -15.44
CA ASN A 123 14.36 14.74 -15.78
C ASN A 123 15.41 15.70 -15.18
N PHE A 124 16.18 15.25 -14.19
CA PHE A 124 17.22 16.01 -13.50
C PHE A 124 18.65 15.49 -13.81
N GLY A 125 18.80 14.65 -14.83
CA GLY A 125 20.11 14.24 -15.37
C GLY A 125 20.60 12.86 -14.95
N LYS A 126 19.88 12.12 -14.10
CA LYS A 126 20.21 10.73 -13.77
C LYS A 126 18.97 9.93 -13.38
N ALA A 127 18.66 8.88 -14.14
CA ALA A 127 17.60 7.94 -13.75
C ALA A 127 18.09 7.11 -12.56
N GLU A 128 17.28 7.04 -11.50
CA GLU A 128 17.56 6.27 -10.29
C GLU A 128 16.26 5.65 -9.77
N PRO A 129 16.24 4.34 -9.44
CA PRO A 129 15.08 3.72 -8.83
C PRO A 129 14.68 4.42 -7.54
N ALA A 130 13.40 4.77 -7.41
CA ALA A 130 12.94 5.58 -6.29
C ALA A 130 11.54 5.16 -5.85
N VAL A 131 11.32 5.19 -4.53
CA VAL A 131 10.02 4.93 -3.89
C VAL A 131 9.81 5.96 -2.79
N GLY A 132 8.58 6.43 -2.63
CA GLY A 132 8.24 7.44 -1.64
C GLY A 132 6.75 7.58 -1.46
N PHE A 133 6.37 8.43 -0.51
CA PHE A 133 4.97 8.74 -0.22
C PHE A 133 4.81 10.16 0.31
N VAL A 134 3.57 10.63 0.28
CA VAL A 134 3.14 11.88 0.88
C VAL A 134 1.96 11.60 1.82
N LEU A 135 1.90 12.37 2.90
CA LEU A 135 0.76 12.41 3.81
C LEU A 135 0.09 13.78 3.71
N ASP A 136 -1.23 13.77 3.67
CA ASP A 136 -2.05 14.97 3.78
C ASP A 136 -2.26 15.27 5.27
N LEU A 137 -1.59 16.32 5.75
CA LEU A 137 -1.60 16.69 7.16
C LEU A 137 -2.97 17.22 7.61
N ASP A 138 -3.73 17.84 6.73
CA ASP A 138 -5.07 18.34 7.06
C ASP A 138 -6.04 17.16 7.21
N ALA A 139 -6.00 16.23 6.26
CA ALA A 139 -6.78 15.00 6.32
C ALA A 139 -6.41 14.15 7.55
N LEU A 140 -5.12 14.11 7.92
CA LEU A 140 -4.66 13.42 9.10
C LEU A 140 -5.15 14.11 10.39
N ALA A 141 -5.07 15.43 10.46
CA ALA A 141 -5.55 16.19 11.62
C ALA A 141 -7.07 16.01 11.80
N GLU A 142 -7.83 15.97 10.70
CA GLU A 142 -9.25 15.63 10.73
C GLU A 142 -9.50 14.20 11.20
N ALA A 143 -8.72 13.24 10.69
CA ALA A 143 -8.79 11.85 11.11
C ALA A 143 -8.53 11.66 12.62
N MET A 144 -7.58 12.40 13.17
CA MET A 144 -7.26 12.39 14.61
C MET A 144 -8.42 12.95 15.44
N ARG A 145 -9.03 14.06 15.01
CA ARG A 145 -10.19 14.64 15.70
C ARG A 145 -11.40 13.70 15.67
N ALA A 146 -11.61 13.02 14.56
CA ALA A 146 -12.73 12.09 14.39
C ALA A 146 -12.56 10.77 15.17
N ASN A 147 -11.35 10.45 15.64
CA ASN A 147 -11.04 9.18 16.28
C ASN A 147 -10.32 9.38 17.62
N GLU A 148 -11.09 9.39 18.72
CA GLU A 148 -10.58 9.56 20.09
C GLU A 148 -9.45 8.59 20.49
N SER A 149 -9.37 7.42 19.84
CA SER A 149 -8.32 6.43 20.08
C SER A 149 -6.94 6.91 19.60
N ILE A 150 -6.87 7.77 18.59
CA ILE A 150 -5.61 8.31 18.06
C ILE A 150 -5.08 9.43 18.96
N SER A 151 -5.98 10.20 19.58
CA SER A 151 -5.67 11.33 20.47
C SER A 151 -4.93 10.93 21.76
N ARG A 152 -4.94 9.64 22.14
CA ARG A 152 -4.29 9.13 23.37
C ARG A 152 -2.85 8.65 23.17
N LEU A 153 -2.30 8.71 21.95
CA LEU A 153 -0.91 8.29 21.66
C LEU A 153 0.17 9.28 22.17
N GLY A 154 -0.23 10.33 22.90
CA GLY A 154 0.65 11.41 23.36
C GLY A 154 1.40 11.14 24.67
N GLU A 155 1.10 10.06 25.40
CA GLU A 155 1.85 9.69 26.62
C GLU A 155 2.81 8.53 26.32
N VAL A 156 4.07 8.86 26.01
CA VAL A 156 5.12 7.87 25.72
C VAL A 156 6.12 7.87 26.88
N ALA A 157 6.35 6.70 27.47
CA ALA A 157 7.37 6.51 28.51
C ALA A 157 8.78 6.68 27.93
N GLU A 158 9.67 7.35 28.67
CA GLU A 158 11.04 7.71 28.25
C GLU A 158 12.03 6.53 28.25
N ARG A 159 11.73 5.43 27.55
CA ARG A 159 12.68 4.32 27.36
C ARG A 159 13.16 4.28 25.93
N THR A 160 14.43 4.61 25.71
CA THR A 160 15.05 4.56 24.38
C THR A 160 15.74 3.20 24.18
N ALA A 161 15.29 2.43 23.19
CA ALA A 161 15.95 1.19 22.75
C ALA A 161 16.63 1.42 21.40
N ALA A 162 17.95 1.24 21.34
CA ALA A 162 18.69 1.23 20.08
C ALA A 162 18.75 -0.19 19.53
N LEU A 163 18.44 -0.37 18.25
CA LEU A 163 18.67 -1.62 17.53
C LEU A 163 19.74 -1.38 16.47
N ILE A 164 20.73 -2.27 16.40
CA ILE A 164 21.87 -2.20 15.46
C ILE A 164 21.69 -3.29 14.39
N MET A 165 21.85 -2.89 13.12
CA MET A 165 21.80 -3.75 11.93
C MET A 165 22.97 -4.74 11.87
N ASP A 166 22.93 -5.82 12.66
CA ASP A 166 23.71 -7.05 12.37
C ASP A 166 22.78 -8.20 11.93
N GLU A 167 21.48 -7.90 11.76
CA GLU A 167 20.40 -8.86 11.45
C GLU A 167 19.61 -8.44 10.20
N ASP A 168 18.86 -9.39 9.63
CA ASP A 168 17.90 -9.20 8.54
C ASP A 168 16.98 -7.98 8.82
N PRO A 169 16.85 -7.00 7.89
CA PRO A 169 16.00 -5.83 8.04
C PRO A 169 14.56 -6.15 8.46
N ALA A 170 14.00 -7.28 8.03
CA ALA A 170 12.65 -7.68 8.40
C ALA A 170 12.57 -8.10 9.88
N VAL A 171 13.59 -8.79 10.39
CA VAL A 171 13.70 -9.19 11.80
C VAL A 171 13.85 -7.94 12.67
N LEU A 172 14.76 -7.05 12.29
CA LEU A 172 15.01 -5.76 12.95
C LEU A 172 13.74 -4.90 13.04
N PHE A 173 12.98 -4.84 11.94
CA PHE A 173 11.74 -4.08 11.90
C PHE A 173 10.67 -4.69 12.81
N ARG A 174 10.54 -6.03 12.84
CA ARG A 174 9.60 -6.73 13.72
C ARG A 174 9.94 -6.55 15.19
N GLU A 175 11.21 -6.62 15.53
CA GLU A 175 11.74 -6.33 16.88
C GLU A 175 11.39 -4.88 17.29
N ALA A 176 11.59 -3.92 16.39
CA ALA A 176 11.24 -2.52 16.63
C ALA A 176 9.74 -2.32 16.86
N LEU A 177 8.87 -2.98 16.08
CA LEU A 177 7.42 -2.93 16.28
C LEU A 177 7.03 -3.46 17.67
N ARG A 178 7.54 -4.62 18.06
CA ARG A 178 7.25 -5.24 19.37
C ARG A 178 7.67 -4.39 20.56
N LYS A 179 8.80 -3.66 20.45
CA LYS A 179 9.27 -2.75 21.49
C LYS A 179 8.41 -1.48 21.54
N ARG A 180 8.02 -0.93 20.38
CA ARG A 180 7.10 0.21 20.30
C ARG A 180 5.71 -0.10 20.88
N GLU A 181 5.20 -1.30 20.66
CA GLU A 181 3.94 -1.75 21.28
C GLU A 181 3.98 -1.76 22.81
N ARG A 182 5.18 -1.90 23.40
CA ARG A 182 5.38 -1.83 24.86
C ARG A 182 5.63 -0.41 25.37
N GLY A 183 5.56 0.59 24.49
CA GLY A 183 5.81 1.99 24.81
C GLY A 183 7.28 2.43 24.71
N ASP A 184 8.18 1.57 24.21
CA ASP A 184 9.59 1.95 24.03
C ASP A 184 9.76 2.87 22.80
N ARG A 185 10.55 3.93 22.96
CA ARG A 185 11.07 4.74 21.84
C ARG A 185 12.20 3.98 21.17
N VAL A 186 11.94 3.44 19.98
CA VAL A 186 12.94 2.66 19.23
C VAL A 186 13.60 3.50 18.13
N VAL A 187 14.93 3.61 18.20
CA VAL A 187 15.77 4.16 17.13
C VAL A 187 16.47 3.00 16.41
N ILE A 188 16.30 2.94 15.10
CA ILE A 188 16.97 1.97 14.24
C ILE A 188 18.14 2.69 13.56
N ASN A 189 19.37 2.26 13.86
CA ASN A 189 20.55 2.78 13.19
C ASN A 189 20.91 1.87 12.03
N LEU A 190 20.67 2.36 10.81
CA LEU A 190 21.18 1.73 9.59
C LEU A 190 22.68 2.03 9.52
N LYS A 191 23.55 1.01 9.49
CA LYS A 191 24.97 1.24 9.17
C LYS A 191 25.01 1.89 7.80
N ARG A 192 25.48 3.15 7.74
CA ARG A 192 25.75 3.85 6.48
C ARG A 192 27.04 3.29 5.89
N ASP A 193 26.93 2.16 5.21
CA ASP A 193 27.85 1.77 4.16
C ASP A 193 26.97 1.45 2.96
N LEU A 194 26.89 2.37 1.99
CA LEU A 194 26.36 2.24 0.61
C LEU A 194 25.81 3.59 0.10
N ILE A 195 26.64 4.62 0.07
CA ILE A 195 26.62 5.62 -1.00
C ILE A 195 28.10 5.96 -1.28
N PRO A 196 28.66 5.61 -2.45
CA PRO A 196 29.94 6.16 -2.90
C PRO A 196 29.84 7.68 -3.11
#